data_AF-A0AAN0K1C9-F1
#
_entry.id   AF-A0AAN0K1C9-F1
#
_cell.length_a   1.000
_cell.length_b   1.000
_cell.length_c   1.000
_cell.angle_alpha   90.00
_cell.angle_beta   90.00
_cell.angle_gamma   90.00
#
_symmetry.space_group_name_H-M   'P 1'
#
loop_
_entity.id
_entity.type
_entity.pdbx_description
1 polymer ?
#
loop_
_entity_poly.entity_id
_entity_poly.type
_entity_poly.pdbx_seq_one_letter_code
_entity_poly.pdbx_strand_id
1 'polypeptide(L)'
;MRYSGYLTISTLSPLNVTYNITIDSFNYTRNGTVTKNSPDPYVYLSSSFYTSSSSFADRFKGIHLTSDQPISVSHFSYFYEYLILPYHEYPGVSQYEYYAVSTSSYRNTSLSQVLLVGCINNTVISIIPTVDLFIPIDVQKNGSDDILVTKGNSHTITLHEGQTLLLGKGNGSDISGTHFISNKPLTVITGHQCGSTPDMIEMPSCHEMQLQVSPTITW
;
A
#
# COMPACT_ATOMS: atom_id res chain seq x y z
N MET A 1 1.05 -22.83 10.09
CA MET A 1 1.59 -21.46 10.25
C MET A 1 1.67 -20.85 8.86
N ARG A 2 0.83 -19.85 8.55
CA ARG A 2 0.94 -19.12 7.28
C ARG A 2 2.13 -18.17 7.43
N TYR A 3 3.15 -18.35 6.62
CA TYR A 3 4.39 -17.59 6.69
C TYR A 3 4.09 -16.11 6.51
N SER A 4 4.19 -15.34 7.59
CA SER A 4 4.22 -13.90 7.53
C SER A 4 5.63 -13.48 7.09
N GLY A 5 5.72 -12.66 6.05
CA GLY A 5 6.99 -12.05 5.66
C GLY A 5 7.64 -11.27 6.81
N TYR A 6 8.89 -10.89 6.64
CA TYR A 6 9.64 -10.08 7.59
C TYR A 6 10.20 -8.85 6.89
N LEU A 7 10.43 -7.78 7.65
CA LEU A 7 11.22 -6.66 7.15
C LEU A 7 12.70 -6.94 7.35
N THR A 8 13.51 -6.44 6.44
CA THR A 8 14.95 -6.32 6.58
C THR A 8 15.28 -4.84 6.66
N ILE A 9 15.95 -4.43 7.74
CA ILE A 9 16.33 -3.04 7.98
C ILE A 9 17.85 -2.95 7.97
N SER A 10 18.38 -2.04 7.16
CA SER A 10 19.83 -1.84 7.03
C SER A 10 20.15 -0.36 6.89
N THR A 11 21.42 0.00 7.08
CA THR A 11 21.91 1.36 6.87
C THR A 11 23.31 1.31 6.28
N LEU A 12 23.75 2.39 5.64
CA LEU A 12 25.15 2.58 5.26
C LEU A 12 25.94 3.34 6.33
N SER A 13 25.28 3.83 7.37
CA SER A 13 25.92 4.59 8.45
C SER A 13 26.90 3.72 9.24
N PRO A 14 28.13 4.21 9.50
CA PRO A 14 29.06 3.54 10.41
C PRO A 14 28.68 3.72 11.89
N LEU A 15 27.76 4.65 12.18
CA LEU A 15 27.23 4.90 13.52
C LEU A 15 26.00 4.04 13.78
N ASN A 16 25.65 3.89 15.06
CA ASN A 16 24.37 3.30 15.46
C ASN A 16 23.23 4.19 14.96
N VAL A 17 22.32 3.58 14.20
CA VAL A 17 21.07 4.18 13.72
C VAL A 17 19.92 3.51 14.46
N THR A 18 19.14 4.31 15.18
CA THR A 18 17.97 3.80 15.90
C THR A 18 16.74 3.91 15.00
N TYR A 19 15.89 2.89 15.06
CA TYR A 19 14.62 2.89 14.34
C TYR A 19 13.49 2.45 15.28
N ASN A 20 12.28 2.90 14.98
CA ASN A 20 11.07 2.56 15.69
C ASN A 20 9.95 2.20 14.70
N ILE A 21 9.24 1.12 14.98
CA ILE A 21 8.07 0.65 14.24
C ILE A 21 6.87 0.76 15.17
N THR A 22 5.84 1.49 14.77
CA THR A 22 4.57 1.58 15.49
C THR A 22 3.40 1.16 14.60
N ILE A 23 2.38 0.57 15.25
CA ILE A 23 1.08 0.28 14.65
C ILE A 23 0.02 0.58 15.72
N ASP A 24 -0.53 1.79 15.65
CA ASP A 24 -1.30 2.38 16.75
C ASP A 24 -2.55 1.59 17.11
N SER A 25 -3.25 1.05 16.12
CA SER A 25 -4.47 0.26 16.31
C SER A 25 -4.24 -1.05 17.08
N PHE A 26 -3.01 -1.53 17.15
CA PHE A 26 -2.62 -2.72 17.89
C PHE A 26 -1.83 -2.41 19.16
N ASN A 27 -1.60 -1.13 19.48
CA ASN A 27 -0.68 -0.70 20.53
C ASN A 27 0.69 -1.41 20.39
N TYR A 28 1.15 -1.57 19.15
CA TYR A 28 2.39 -2.28 18.85
C TYR A 28 3.51 -1.27 18.68
N THR A 29 4.62 -1.53 19.37
CA THR A 29 5.87 -0.77 19.24
C THR A 29 7.04 -1.73 19.22
N ARG A 30 7.95 -1.55 18.27
CA ARG A 30 9.24 -2.23 18.22
C ARG A 30 10.34 -1.22 17.94
N ASN A 31 11.33 -1.19 18.83
CA ASN A 31 12.55 -0.43 18.63
C ASN A 31 13.67 -1.36 18.16
N GLY A 32 14.61 -0.82 17.39
CA GLY A 32 15.83 -1.52 17.03
C GLY A 32 16.99 -0.58 16.74
N THR A 33 18.16 -1.16 16.53
CA THR A 33 19.37 -0.42 16.20
C THR A 33 20.14 -1.19 15.13
N VAL A 34 20.58 -0.48 14.10
CA VAL A 34 21.34 -1.04 12.99
C VAL A 34 22.61 -0.23 12.76
N THR A 35 23.61 -0.89 12.17
CA THR A 35 24.83 -0.25 11.65
C THR A 35 25.14 -0.86 10.28
N LYS A 36 26.08 -0.25 9.53
CA LYS A 36 26.55 -0.80 8.25
C LYS A 36 26.92 -2.29 8.29
N ASN A 37 27.50 -2.75 9.40
CA ASN A 37 27.99 -4.13 9.53
C ASN A 37 27.04 -5.04 10.33
N SER A 38 25.94 -4.50 10.85
CA SER A 38 24.95 -5.24 11.63
C SER A 38 23.54 -4.79 11.26
N PRO A 39 22.98 -5.26 10.12
CA PRO A 39 21.58 -5.04 9.79
C PRO A 39 20.66 -5.81 10.75
N ASP A 40 19.37 -5.49 10.74
CA ASP A 40 18.32 -6.31 11.36
C ASP A 40 17.61 -7.09 10.25
N PRO A 41 18.05 -8.34 9.96
CA PRO A 41 17.57 -9.10 8.82
C PRO A 41 16.17 -9.67 8.99
N TYR A 42 15.68 -9.81 10.23
CA TYR A 42 14.46 -10.58 10.54
C TYR A 42 13.52 -9.79 11.46
N VAL A 43 12.92 -8.74 10.90
CA VAL A 43 11.90 -7.96 11.60
C VAL A 43 10.52 -8.60 11.37
N TYR A 44 10.18 -9.60 12.20
CA TYR A 44 8.88 -10.26 12.12
C TYR A 44 7.73 -9.36 12.57
N LEU A 45 6.70 -9.28 11.74
CA LEU A 45 5.44 -8.61 12.01
C LEU A 45 4.29 -9.64 12.04
N SER A 46 3.29 -9.40 12.88
CA SER A 46 2.14 -10.30 12.99
C SER A 46 1.32 -10.27 11.70
N SER A 47 0.87 -11.45 11.25
CA SER A 47 -0.10 -11.56 10.15
C SER A 47 -1.43 -10.84 10.41
N SER A 48 -1.76 -10.52 11.68
CA SER A 48 -2.92 -9.70 12.03
C SER A 48 -2.85 -8.28 11.47
N PHE A 49 -1.65 -7.80 11.11
CA PHE A 49 -1.42 -6.47 10.55
C PHE A 49 -1.68 -6.42 9.04
N TYR A 50 -2.03 -7.54 8.39
CA TYR A 50 -2.34 -7.54 6.96
C TYR A 50 -3.70 -6.90 6.69
N THR A 51 -3.72 -5.99 5.71
CA THR A 51 -4.96 -5.44 5.16
C THR A 51 -5.45 -6.42 4.08
N SER A 52 -6.58 -7.08 4.34
CA SER A 52 -7.10 -8.16 3.48
C SER A 52 -8.44 -7.82 2.82
N SER A 53 -9.08 -6.74 3.27
CA SER A 53 -10.40 -6.32 2.85
C SER A 53 -10.57 -4.80 2.96
N SER A 54 -11.64 -4.28 2.37
CA SER A 54 -12.09 -2.89 2.54
C SER A 54 -12.90 -2.66 3.83
N SER A 55 -13.08 -3.70 4.65
CA SER A 55 -13.90 -3.64 5.87
C SER A 55 -13.30 -2.70 6.90
N PHE A 56 -14.15 -2.11 7.75
CA PHE A 56 -13.71 -1.14 8.76
C PHE A 56 -12.60 -1.68 9.69
N ALA A 57 -12.65 -2.98 10.04
CA ALA A 57 -11.65 -3.62 10.89
C ALA A 57 -10.25 -3.69 10.24
N ASP A 58 -10.16 -3.57 8.92
CA ASP A 58 -8.91 -3.59 8.17
C ASP A 58 -8.38 -2.17 7.85
N ARG A 59 -9.08 -1.10 8.25
CA ARG A 59 -8.77 0.29 7.85
C ARG A 59 -7.75 1.02 8.72
N PHE A 60 -7.15 0.35 9.70
CA PHE A 60 -6.24 0.97 10.68
C PHE A 60 -4.95 0.19 10.81
N LYS A 61 -4.44 -0.38 9.72
CA LYS A 61 -3.31 -1.32 9.77
C LYS A 61 -2.00 -0.73 9.23
N GLY A 62 -1.92 0.59 9.09
CA GLY A 62 -0.73 1.28 8.63
C GLY A 62 0.45 1.07 9.59
N ILE A 63 1.60 0.71 9.02
CA ILE A 63 2.85 0.53 9.76
C ILE A 63 3.64 1.82 9.63
N HIS A 64 3.91 2.49 10.75
CA HIS A 64 4.75 3.67 10.77
C HIS A 64 6.16 3.27 11.20
N LEU A 65 7.14 3.45 10.30
CA LEU A 65 8.54 3.20 10.57
C LEU A 65 9.32 4.52 10.52
N THR A 66 10.02 4.84 11.60
CA THR A 66 10.84 6.05 11.75
C THR A 66 12.27 5.68 12.13
N SER A 67 13.22 6.54 11.79
CA SER A 67 14.62 6.39 12.19
C SER A 67 15.29 7.75 12.38
N ASP A 68 16.34 7.78 13.19
CA ASP A 68 17.15 8.99 13.46
C ASP A 68 18.13 9.33 12.32
N GLN A 69 18.47 8.36 11.48
CA GLN A 69 19.30 8.51 10.27
C GLN A 69 18.75 7.65 9.13
N PRO A 70 19.20 7.88 7.87
CA PRO A 70 18.76 7.09 6.73
C PRO A 70 18.97 5.58 6.90
N ILE A 71 17.92 4.82 6.58
CA ILE A 71 17.87 3.37 6.54
C ILE A 71 17.24 2.91 5.22
N SER A 72 17.51 1.66 4.85
CA SER A 72 16.80 0.94 3.80
C SER A 72 15.90 -0.10 4.46
N VAL A 73 14.65 -0.18 4.01
CA VAL A 73 13.66 -1.13 4.50
C VAL A 73 13.15 -1.94 3.33
N SER A 74 13.34 -3.25 3.37
CA SER A 74 12.78 -4.17 2.40
C SER A 74 11.81 -5.12 3.09
N HIS A 75 10.74 -5.50 2.43
CA HIS A 75 9.90 -6.60 2.88
C HIS A 75 10.28 -7.86 2.11
N PHE A 76 10.50 -8.96 2.83
CA PHE A 76 10.77 -10.26 2.27
C PHE A 76 9.70 -11.27 2.68
N SER A 77 9.25 -12.05 1.72
CA SER A 77 8.45 -13.26 1.90
C SER A 77 8.98 -14.35 0.99
N TYR A 78 8.53 -15.59 1.19
CA TYR A 78 8.98 -16.72 0.36
C TYR A 78 8.78 -16.51 -1.15
N PHE A 79 7.80 -15.68 -1.53
CA PHE A 79 7.43 -15.44 -2.93
C PHE A 79 7.78 -14.04 -3.45
N TYR A 80 8.01 -13.07 -2.56
CA TYR A 80 8.11 -11.66 -2.92
C TYR A 80 9.16 -10.93 -2.08
N GLU A 81 9.92 -10.08 -2.75
CA GLU A 81 10.76 -9.07 -2.12
C GLU A 81 10.45 -7.72 -2.77
N TYR A 82 10.29 -6.68 -1.95
CA TYR A 82 10.16 -5.31 -2.45
C TYR A 82 10.76 -4.31 -1.49
N LEU A 83 11.33 -3.24 -2.06
CA LEU A 83 11.79 -2.08 -1.32
C LEU A 83 10.57 -1.26 -0.87
N ILE A 84 10.55 -0.88 0.40
CA ILE A 84 9.55 0.04 0.95
C ILE A 84 10.10 1.45 0.80
N LEU A 85 9.37 2.30 0.08
CA LEU A 85 9.76 3.68 -0.14
C LEU A 85 9.16 4.57 0.95
N PRO A 86 9.89 5.57 1.46
CA PRO A 86 9.31 6.57 2.34
C PRO A 86 8.28 7.39 1.57
N TYR A 87 7.24 7.86 2.27
CA TYR A 87 6.49 8.99 1.75
C TYR A 87 7.36 10.26 1.87
N HIS A 88 7.13 11.24 0.99
CA HIS A 88 7.92 12.46 0.96
C HIS A 88 7.03 13.68 0.73
N GLU A 89 7.19 14.69 1.58
CA GLU A 89 6.59 16.01 1.37
C GLU A 89 7.49 16.85 0.47
N TYR A 90 6.97 17.27 -0.69
CA TYR A 90 7.70 18.15 -1.60
C TYR A 90 7.37 19.62 -1.28
N PRO A 91 8.37 20.47 -0.99
CA PRO A 91 8.14 21.89 -0.70
C PRO A 91 7.41 22.60 -1.84
N GLY A 92 6.36 23.35 -1.49
CA GLY A 92 5.54 24.10 -2.45
C GLY A 92 4.51 23.27 -3.22
N VAL A 93 4.40 21.97 -2.94
CA VAL A 93 3.43 21.08 -3.57
C VAL A 93 2.18 20.94 -2.70
N SER A 94 1.05 21.37 -3.24
CA SER A 94 -0.26 21.28 -2.57
C SER A 94 -1.12 20.11 -3.04
N GLN A 95 -0.66 19.38 -4.06
CA GLN A 95 -1.39 18.28 -4.68
C GLN A 95 -0.43 17.20 -5.14
N TYR A 96 -0.76 15.95 -4.84
CA TYR A 96 -0.02 14.75 -5.19
C TYR A 96 -0.93 13.88 -6.05
N GLU A 97 -0.43 13.45 -7.20
CA GLU A 97 -1.17 12.59 -8.13
C GLU A 97 -0.50 11.22 -8.22
N TYR A 98 -1.31 10.18 -8.23
CA TYR A 98 -0.88 8.79 -8.31
C TYR A 98 -1.78 8.03 -9.28
N TYR A 99 -1.21 7.08 -10.00
CA TYR A 99 -1.97 6.20 -10.88
C TYR A 99 -1.78 4.75 -10.48
N ALA A 100 -2.90 4.02 -10.34
CA ALA A 100 -2.85 2.59 -10.15
C ALA A 100 -2.13 1.92 -11.34
N VAL A 101 -1.34 0.90 -11.05
CA VAL A 101 -0.70 0.02 -12.03
C VAL A 101 -1.17 -1.40 -11.76
N SER A 102 -1.79 -2.01 -12.75
CA SER A 102 -2.35 -3.34 -12.67
C SER A 102 -2.26 -4.00 -14.05
N THR A 103 -3.06 -5.02 -14.29
CA THR A 103 -3.20 -5.67 -15.59
C THR A 103 -4.54 -6.37 -15.65
N SER A 104 -4.88 -6.95 -16.80
CA SER A 104 -6.05 -7.83 -16.90
C SER A 104 -5.67 -9.27 -16.57
N SER A 105 -6.69 -10.10 -16.32
CA SER A 105 -6.51 -11.54 -16.17
C SER A 105 -7.56 -12.35 -16.92
N TYR A 106 -7.12 -13.44 -17.55
CA TYR A 106 -8.01 -14.48 -18.04
C TYR A 106 -8.78 -15.18 -16.90
N ARG A 107 -8.25 -15.17 -15.67
CA ARG A 107 -8.94 -15.75 -14.51
C ARG A 107 -9.95 -14.76 -13.93
N ASN A 108 -11.24 -15.07 -14.09
CA ASN A 108 -12.34 -14.29 -13.53
C ASN A 108 -12.42 -14.28 -11.99
N THR A 109 -11.57 -15.03 -11.28
CA THR A 109 -11.50 -15.00 -9.82
C THR A 109 -10.40 -14.09 -9.28
N SER A 110 -9.54 -13.56 -10.15
CA SER A 110 -8.42 -12.73 -9.74
C SER A 110 -8.84 -11.28 -9.46
N LEU A 111 -8.17 -10.67 -8.48
CA LEU A 111 -8.39 -9.30 -8.06
C LEU A 111 -7.25 -8.39 -8.50
N SER A 112 -7.64 -7.21 -8.95
CA SER A 112 -6.79 -6.03 -9.04
C SER A 112 -7.02 -5.17 -7.83
N GLN A 113 -5.95 -4.70 -7.19
CA GLN A 113 -6.06 -4.05 -5.90
C GLN A 113 -5.14 -2.83 -5.80
N VAL A 114 -5.61 -1.82 -5.05
CA VAL A 114 -4.81 -0.68 -4.59
C VAL A 114 -5.03 -0.53 -3.11
N LEU A 115 -3.95 -0.49 -2.34
CA LEU A 115 -3.91 -0.09 -0.96
C LEU A 115 -3.47 1.37 -0.88
N LEU A 116 -4.35 2.22 -0.35
CA LEU A 116 -4.03 3.58 0.05
C LEU A 116 -3.67 3.59 1.54
N VAL A 117 -2.57 4.24 1.89
CA VAL A 117 -2.17 4.45 3.29
C VAL A 117 -2.02 5.94 3.53
N GLY A 118 -2.74 6.45 4.53
CA GLY A 118 -2.62 7.83 4.98
C GLY A 118 -1.31 8.04 5.72
N CYS A 119 -0.50 9.00 5.25
CA CYS A 119 0.78 9.35 5.86
C CYS A 119 0.66 10.53 6.82
N ILE A 120 -0.35 11.39 6.61
CA ILE A 120 -0.57 12.59 7.41
C ILE A 120 -2.06 12.68 7.73
N ASN A 121 -2.38 13.18 8.93
CA ASN A 121 -3.77 13.41 9.34
C ASN A 121 -4.51 14.36 8.40
N ASN A 122 -5.82 14.12 8.22
CA ASN A 122 -6.69 14.94 7.36
C ASN A 122 -6.18 15.02 5.91
N THR A 123 -5.84 13.88 5.34
CA THR A 123 -5.47 13.74 3.92
C THR A 123 -6.72 13.48 3.10
N VAL A 124 -7.07 14.42 2.23
CA VAL A 124 -8.25 14.37 1.38
C VAL A 124 -7.84 13.82 0.02
N ILE A 125 -8.54 12.79 -0.44
CA ILE A 125 -8.20 12.02 -1.63
C ILE A 125 -9.41 11.97 -2.55
N SER A 126 -9.28 12.47 -3.78
CA SER A 126 -10.23 12.27 -4.86
C SER A 126 -9.82 11.03 -5.67
N ILE A 127 -10.77 10.10 -5.84
CA ILE A 127 -10.57 8.81 -6.51
C ILE A 127 -11.39 8.81 -7.79
N ILE A 128 -10.72 8.64 -8.93
CA ILE A 128 -11.33 8.60 -10.25
C ILE A 128 -10.98 7.25 -10.89
N PRO A 129 -11.88 6.25 -10.83
CA PRO A 129 -11.55 4.91 -11.23
C PRO A 129 -11.71 4.69 -12.75
N THR A 130 -10.90 3.78 -13.30
CA THR A 130 -10.98 3.38 -14.72
C THR A 130 -11.98 2.26 -14.98
N VAL A 131 -12.54 1.70 -13.90
CA VAL A 131 -13.64 0.73 -13.88
C VAL A 131 -14.61 1.11 -12.76
N ASP A 132 -15.80 0.52 -12.73
CA ASP A 132 -16.72 0.74 -11.62
C ASP A 132 -16.19 0.12 -10.32
N LEU A 133 -16.09 0.93 -9.26
CA LEU A 133 -15.61 0.51 -7.94
C LEU A 133 -16.65 0.81 -6.86
N PHE A 134 -16.74 -0.06 -5.86
CA PHE A 134 -17.41 0.24 -4.60
C PHE A 134 -16.41 0.91 -3.66
N ILE A 135 -16.75 2.10 -3.17
CA ILE A 135 -15.92 2.87 -2.26
C ILE A 135 -16.78 3.27 -1.04
N PRO A 136 -16.26 3.17 0.20
CA PRO A 136 -17.00 3.62 1.36
C PRO A 136 -17.41 5.09 1.25
N ILE A 137 -18.66 5.41 1.59
CA ILE A 137 -19.13 6.80 1.67
C ILE A 137 -18.31 7.56 2.72
N ASP A 138 -18.13 6.96 3.88
CA ASP A 138 -17.33 7.48 4.97
C ASP A 138 -16.36 6.40 5.48
N VAL A 139 -15.07 6.63 5.21
CA VAL A 139 -14.00 5.71 5.62
C VAL A 139 -13.87 5.66 7.14
N GLN A 140 -14.24 6.74 7.84
CA GLN A 140 -14.12 6.92 9.28
C GLN A 140 -15.24 6.24 10.09
N LYS A 141 -16.34 5.89 9.43
CA LYS A 141 -17.52 5.36 10.11
C LYS A 141 -17.62 3.84 9.94
N ASN A 142 -17.63 3.14 11.08
CA ASN A 142 -17.94 1.71 11.10
C ASN A 142 -19.38 1.48 10.60
N GLY A 143 -19.55 0.53 9.68
CA GLY A 143 -20.84 0.28 9.03
C GLY A 143 -21.28 1.38 8.07
N SER A 144 -20.39 2.25 7.59
CA SER A 144 -20.69 3.08 6.43
C SER A 144 -21.03 2.18 5.24
N ASP A 145 -22.09 2.55 4.52
CA ASP A 145 -22.38 1.96 3.22
C ASP A 145 -21.28 2.28 2.21
N ASP A 146 -21.16 1.42 1.21
CA ASP A 146 -20.35 1.67 0.03
C ASP A 146 -21.21 2.30 -1.07
N ILE A 147 -20.63 3.25 -1.80
CA ILE A 147 -21.22 3.82 -3.02
C ILE A 147 -20.55 3.22 -4.25
N LEU A 148 -21.35 2.97 -5.29
CA LEU A 148 -20.83 2.64 -6.62
C LEU A 148 -20.32 3.92 -7.28
N VAL A 149 -19.01 4.02 -7.42
CA VAL A 149 -18.35 5.07 -8.19
C VAL A 149 -18.10 4.53 -9.59
N THR A 150 -18.90 5.00 -10.54
CA THR A 150 -18.78 4.56 -11.93
C THR A 150 -17.52 5.10 -12.58
N LYS A 151 -17.00 4.36 -13.57
CA LYS A 151 -15.80 4.73 -14.33
C LYS A 151 -15.80 6.21 -14.72
N GLY A 152 -14.69 6.88 -14.43
CA GLY A 152 -14.45 8.29 -14.77
C GLY A 152 -15.11 9.32 -13.85
N ASN A 153 -16.00 8.91 -12.95
CA ASN A 153 -16.55 9.81 -11.93
C ASN A 153 -15.67 9.85 -10.68
N SER A 154 -15.65 10.98 -9.99
CA SER A 154 -14.85 11.17 -8.79
C SER A 154 -15.65 10.91 -7.51
N HIS A 155 -15.04 10.26 -6.52
CA HIS A 155 -15.50 10.25 -5.14
C HIS A 155 -14.37 10.67 -4.20
N THR A 156 -14.69 11.42 -3.15
CA THR A 156 -13.69 11.95 -2.22
C THR A 156 -13.79 11.25 -0.87
N ILE A 157 -12.64 10.88 -0.32
CA ILE A 157 -12.50 10.33 1.03
C ILE A 157 -11.48 11.13 1.83
N THR A 158 -11.46 10.93 3.14
CA THR A 158 -10.39 11.44 4.01
C THR A 158 -9.74 10.27 4.75
N LEU A 159 -8.40 10.21 4.68
CA LEU A 159 -7.58 9.30 5.49
C LEU A 159 -6.78 10.09 6.54
N HIS A 160 -6.59 9.46 7.69
CA HIS A 160 -5.69 9.91 8.73
C HIS A 160 -4.39 9.12 8.69
N GLU A 161 -3.39 9.59 9.44
CA GLU A 161 -2.11 8.88 9.56
C GLU A 161 -2.33 7.45 10.07
N GLY A 162 -1.67 6.48 9.43
CA GLY A 162 -1.77 5.06 9.78
C GLY A 162 -3.07 4.37 9.33
N GLN A 163 -4.02 5.10 8.74
CA GLN A 163 -5.22 4.51 8.16
C GLN A 163 -4.93 3.91 6.79
N THR A 164 -5.63 2.80 6.51
CA THR A 164 -5.51 2.01 5.29
C THR A 164 -6.86 1.92 4.60
N LEU A 165 -6.86 1.91 3.28
CA LEU A 165 -8.05 1.57 2.49
C LEU A 165 -7.63 0.71 1.31
N LEU A 166 -8.07 -0.56 1.33
CA LEU A 166 -7.90 -1.48 0.22
C LEU A 166 -9.11 -1.36 -0.71
N LEU A 167 -8.85 -0.98 -1.95
CA LEU A 167 -9.82 -0.89 -3.03
C LEU A 167 -9.44 -1.91 -4.10
N GLY A 168 -10.42 -2.36 -4.87
CA GLY A 168 -10.12 -3.30 -5.95
C GLY A 168 -11.34 -3.78 -6.70
N LYS A 169 -11.06 -4.53 -7.76
CA LYS A 169 -12.06 -5.13 -8.63
C LYS A 169 -11.67 -6.56 -8.94
N GLY A 170 -12.64 -7.47 -8.88
CA GLY A 170 -12.47 -8.85 -9.29
C GLY A 170 -12.64 -9.05 -10.79
N ASN A 171 -12.89 -10.30 -11.19
CA ASN A 171 -13.12 -10.67 -12.59
C ASN A 171 -11.92 -10.40 -13.52
N GLY A 172 -10.70 -10.36 -12.98
CA GLY A 172 -9.50 -10.07 -13.78
C GLY A 172 -9.52 -8.69 -14.43
N SER A 173 -10.23 -7.73 -13.80
CA SER A 173 -10.42 -6.39 -14.35
C SER A 173 -9.13 -5.57 -14.23
N ASP A 174 -8.70 -4.93 -15.30
CA ASP A 174 -7.58 -3.99 -15.21
C ASP A 174 -8.02 -2.64 -14.63
N ILE A 175 -7.46 -2.25 -13.49
CA ILE A 175 -7.72 -0.95 -12.84
C ILE A 175 -6.61 0.08 -13.12
N SER A 176 -5.66 -0.24 -13.99
CA SER A 176 -4.58 0.65 -14.37
C SER A 176 -5.11 2.01 -14.79
N GLY A 177 -4.40 3.07 -14.40
CA GLY A 177 -4.80 4.45 -14.66
C GLY A 177 -5.90 4.98 -13.74
N THR A 178 -6.40 4.20 -12.77
CA THR A 178 -7.23 4.76 -11.68
C THR A 178 -6.43 5.87 -11.00
N HIS A 179 -7.00 7.07 -10.99
CA HIS A 179 -6.30 8.29 -10.60
C HIS A 179 -6.66 8.66 -9.17
N PHE A 180 -5.63 8.87 -8.35
CA PHE A 180 -5.75 9.36 -6.98
C PHE A 180 -5.11 10.74 -6.89
N ILE A 181 -5.92 11.73 -6.52
CA ILE A 181 -5.48 13.11 -6.32
C ILE A 181 -5.57 13.40 -4.82
N SER A 182 -4.45 13.71 -4.19
CA SER A 182 -4.36 13.92 -2.74
C SER A 182 -3.81 15.29 -2.41
N ASN A 183 -4.32 15.93 -1.35
CA ASN A 183 -3.77 17.21 -0.88
C ASN A 183 -2.48 17.06 -0.05
N LYS A 184 -2.09 15.83 0.29
CA LYS A 184 -0.91 15.47 1.09
C LYS A 184 -0.30 14.15 0.58
N PRO A 185 0.96 13.82 0.91
CA PRO A 185 1.56 12.55 0.49
C PRO A 185 0.75 11.34 0.94
N LEU A 186 0.69 10.34 0.07
CA LEU A 186 0.17 9.01 0.33
C LEU A 186 1.22 7.96 0.03
N THR A 187 1.13 6.84 0.73
CA THR A 187 1.71 5.59 0.24
C THR A 187 0.62 4.87 -0.56
N VAL A 188 0.88 4.67 -1.85
CA VAL A 188 -0.01 3.96 -2.77
C VAL A 188 0.68 2.66 -3.19
N ILE A 189 0.09 1.52 -2.83
CA ILE A 189 0.59 0.20 -3.23
C ILE A 189 -0.45 -0.41 -4.15
N THR A 190 -0.06 -0.77 -5.36
CA THR A 190 -0.95 -1.29 -6.40
C THR A 190 -0.51 -2.68 -6.83
N GLY A 191 -1.44 -3.46 -7.38
CA GLY A 191 -1.12 -4.81 -7.79
C GLY A 191 -2.23 -5.56 -8.52
N HIS A 192 -1.90 -6.81 -8.82
CA HIS A 192 -2.80 -7.77 -9.44
C HIS A 192 -2.45 -9.18 -8.93
N GLN A 193 -3.43 -9.96 -8.49
CA GLN A 193 -3.20 -11.31 -7.93
C GLN A 193 -2.70 -12.33 -8.96
N CYS A 194 -3.00 -12.12 -10.24
CA CYS A 194 -2.73 -13.09 -11.30
C CYS A 194 -2.69 -12.40 -12.66
N GLY A 195 -1.60 -11.72 -12.99
CA GLY A 195 -1.50 -10.95 -14.24
C GLY A 195 -1.41 -11.83 -15.48
N SER A 196 -2.10 -11.46 -16.56
CA SER A 196 -2.03 -12.18 -17.84
C SER A 196 -0.81 -11.85 -18.68
N THR A 197 -0.16 -12.90 -19.19
CA THR A 197 0.75 -12.84 -20.34
C THR A 197 0.00 -13.31 -21.60
N PRO A 198 0.46 -12.93 -22.81
CA PRO A 198 -0.14 -13.44 -24.05
C PRO A 198 -0.25 -14.98 -24.10
N ASP A 199 0.69 -15.69 -23.47
CA ASP A 199 0.76 -17.16 -23.46
C ASP A 199 -0.09 -17.82 -22.35
N MET A 200 -0.75 -17.04 -21.49
CA MET A 200 -1.51 -17.59 -20.34
C MET A 200 -2.73 -18.43 -20.73
N ILE A 201 -3.19 -18.33 -21.98
CA ILE A 201 -4.24 -19.20 -22.53
C ILE A 201 -3.73 -20.64 -22.65
N GLU A 202 -2.43 -20.82 -22.94
CA GLU A 202 -1.80 -22.13 -23.17
C GLU A 202 -1.10 -22.67 -21.91
N MET A 203 -0.59 -21.79 -21.04
CA MET A 203 0.01 -22.15 -19.76
C MET A 203 -0.64 -21.37 -18.62
N PRO A 204 -1.41 -22.02 -17.71
CA PRO A 204 -2.08 -21.34 -16.61
C PRO A 204 -1.13 -20.97 -15.46
N SER A 205 0.06 -20.46 -15.77
CA SER A 205 0.98 -19.82 -14.83
C SER A 205 0.62 -18.35 -14.71
N CYS A 206 0.46 -17.84 -13.48
CA CYS A 206 0.35 -16.41 -13.29
C CYS A 206 1.30 -15.89 -12.23
N HIS A 207 1.63 -14.62 -12.38
CA HIS A 207 2.48 -13.89 -11.47
C HIS A 207 1.65 -12.85 -10.74
N GLU A 208 1.81 -12.81 -9.43
CA GLU A 208 1.34 -11.69 -8.61
C GLU A 208 2.19 -10.47 -8.95
N MET A 209 1.54 -9.32 -8.98
CA MET A 209 2.19 -8.02 -9.15
C MET A 209 1.88 -7.18 -7.92
N GLN A 210 2.92 -6.58 -7.34
CA GLN A 210 2.78 -5.60 -6.28
C GLN A 210 3.89 -4.55 -6.42
N LEU A 211 3.53 -3.28 -6.34
CA LEU A 211 4.47 -2.17 -6.43
C LEU A 211 3.97 -1.00 -5.58
N GLN A 212 4.89 -0.31 -4.90
CA GLN A 212 4.62 1.01 -4.35
C GLN A 212 4.83 2.07 -5.43
N VAL A 213 3.79 2.84 -5.74
CA VAL A 213 3.81 3.88 -6.78
C VAL A 213 4.18 5.22 -6.14
N SER A 214 5.21 5.87 -6.67
CA SER A 214 5.59 7.23 -6.28
C SER A 214 4.66 8.27 -6.91
N PRO A 215 4.51 9.46 -6.30
CA PRO A 215 3.70 10.52 -6.91
C PRO A 215 4.30 10.96 -8.25
N THR A 216 3.45 11.41 -9.18
CA THR A 216 3.83 11.76 -10.56
C THR A 216 4.87 12.86 -10.67
N ILE A 217 5.01 13.70 -9.64
CA ILE A 217 6.07 14.72 -9.56
C ILE A 217 7.49 14.13 -9.58
N THR A 218 7.63 12.82 -9.33
CA THR A 218 8.93 12.11 -9.31
C THR A 218 9.24 11.35 -10.60
N TRP A 219 8.36 11.40 -11.59
CA TRP A 219 8.48 10.60 -12.81
C TRP A 219 9.38 11.27 -13.86
#